data_AF-A0A2D4EVG8-F1
#
_entry.id   AF-A0A2D4EVG8-F1
#
_cell.length_a   1.000
_cell.length_b   1.000
_cell.length_c   1.000
_cell.angle_alpha   90.00
_cell.angle_beta   90.00
_cell.angle_gamma   90.00
#
_symmetry.space_group_name_H-M   'P 1'
#
loop_
_entity.id
_entity.type
_entity.pdbx_description
1 polymer ?
#
loop_
_entity_poly.entity_id
_entity_poly.type
_entity_poly.pdbx_seq_one_letter_code
_entity_poly.pdbx_strand_id
1 'polypeptide(L)'
;VPQVDEEGAAKKHRQLVDALTALVGGKRRRKVERTEASAQISEFDVGGEGASEKVQLSELLQPVSAVPALRPVQKQLKKAQQKKPTEIPLSKEETERVIREAAYTQTAEALNKWDPVVKQNRRAEQLIFPLQQESVSIVPIEEVMSGWQARTPLEQEIFSLLHKAQQPVKDPLLTPQEKVSLKAMSLEEAKLRRMELQRARALQSYYEAKARREGKIKSKKFHKILRKGKSRKVLQEFETLRKCNPEAALEQLEKIER
;
A
#
# COMPACT_ATOMS: atom_id res chain seq x y z
N VAL A 1 -4.59 -64.56 -52.10
CA VAL A 1 -5.27 -63.24 -51.91
C VAL A 1 -4.23 -62.31 -51.31
N PRO A 2 -3.78 -61.26 -52.01
CA PRO A 2 -2.67 -60.43 -51.52
C PRO A 2 -3.17 -59.49 -50.43
N GLN A 3 -2.46 -59.44 -49.30
CA GLN A 3 -2.65 -58.46 -48.24
C GLN A 3 -2.25 -57.09 -48.79
N VAL A 4 -3.25 -56.27 -49.09
CA VAL A 4 -3.07 -54.91 -49.59
C VAL A 4 -2.52 -54.05 -48.45
N ASP A 5 -1.52 -53.22 -48.76
CA ASP A 5 -0.78 -52.33 -47.87
C ASP A 5 -1.65 -51.24 -47.19
N GLU A 6 -2.56 -51.64 -46.31
CA GLU A 6 -3.47 -50.77 -45.54
C GLU A 6 -2.70 -49.74 -44.69
N GLU A 7 -1.58 -50.15 -44.09
CA GLU A 7 -0.74 -49.25 -43.28
C GLU A 7 -0.09 -48.14 -44.10
N GLY A 8 0.30 -48.45 -45.34
CA GLY A 8 0.89 -47.48 -46.27
C GLY A 8 -0.16 -46.44 -46.71
N ALA A 9 -1.38 -46.89 -46.96
CA ALA A 9 -2.50 -46.02 -47.31
C ALA A 9 -2.89 -45.08 -46.14
N ALA A 10 -2.93 -45.59 -44.91
CA ALA A 10 -3.21 -44.80 -43.72
C ALA A 10 -2.15 -43.70 -43.47
N LYS A 11 -0.87 -44.01 -43.67
CA LYS A 11 0.23 -43.02 -43.53
C LYS A 11 0.13 -41.91 -44.59
N LYS A 12 -0.16 -42.27 -45.84
CA LYS A 12 -0.36 -41.30 -46.93
C LYS A 12 -1.58 -40.41 -46.69
N HIS A 13 -2.67 -40.98 -46.18
CA HIS A 13 -3.87 -40.22 -45.85
C HIS A 13 -3.61 -39.19 -44.74
N ARG A 14 -2.88 -39.57 -43.68
CA ARG A 14 -2.48 -38.64 -42.60
C ARG A 14 -1.62 -37.49 -43.13
N GLN A 15 -0.61 -37.80 -43.93
CA GLN A 15 0.26 -36.78 -44.55
C GLN A 15 -0.52 -35.80 -45.44
N LEU A 16 -1.52 -36.29 -46.18
CA LEU A 16 -2.38 -35.45 -47.01
C LEU A 16 -3.26 -34.51 -46.16
N VAL A 17 -3.80 -35.01 -45.06
CA VAL A 17 -4.60 -34.21 -44.11
C VAL A 17 -3.76 -33.14 -43.42
N ASP A 18 -2.50 -33.46 -43.06
CA ASP A 18 -1.55 -32.52 -42.47
C ASP A 18 -1.12 -31.42 -43.46
N ALA A 19 -0.88 -31.78 -44.73
CA ALA A 19 -0.55 -30.81 -45.77
C ALA A 19 -1.71 -29.84 -46.07
N LEU A 20 -2.94 -30.34 -46.15
CA LEU A 20 -4.13 -29.50 -46.34
C LEU A 20 -4.36 -28.56 -45.15
N THR A 21 -4.07 -29.00 -43.93
CA THR A 21 -4.24 -28.15 -42.74
C THR A 21 -3.16 -27.07 -42.63
N ALA A 22 -1.92 -27.34 -43.04
CA ALA A 22 -0.86 -26.33 -43.12
C ALA A 22 -1.20 -25.24 -44.15
N LEU A 23 -1.82 -25.60 -45.28
CA LEU A 23 -2.19 -24.68 -46.36
C LEU A 23 -3.34 -23.73 -45.95
N VAL A 24 -4.29 -24.19 -45.13
CA VAL A 24 -5.47 -23.42 -44.73
C VAL A 24 -5.17 -22.39 -43.62
N GLY A 25 -3.97 -22.42 -43.01
CA GLY A 25 -3.49 -21.36 -42.11
C GLY A 25 -4.29 -21.16 -40.80
N GLY A 26 -5.34 -21.96 -40.57
CA GLY A 26 -6.17 -21.90 -39.38
C GLY A 26 -5.56 -22.75 -38.27
N LYS A 27 -5.24 -22.12 -37.13
CA LYS A 27 -4.99 -22.86 -35.88
C LYS A 27 -6.25 -23.67 -35.56
N ARG A 28 -6.26 -24.97 -35.90
CA ARG A 28 -7.30 -25.89 -35.44
C ARG A 28 -7.29 -25.79 -33.91
N ARG A 29 -8.36 -25.24 -33.34
CA ARG A 29 -8.74 -25.65 -31.99
C ARG A 29 -8.92 -27.16 -32.10
N ARG A 30 -7.98 -27.93 -31.57
CA ARG A 30 -8.14 -29.39 -31.46
C ARG A 30 -9.53 -29.60 -30.86
N LYS A 31 -10.32 -30.48 -31.47
CA LYS A 31 -11.60 -30.90 -30.87
C LYS A 31 -11.27 -31.23 -29.42
N VAL A 32 -12.01 -30.64 -28.48
CA VAL A 32 -11.90 -31.01 -27.07
C VAL A 32 -12.06 -32.52 -27.04
N GLU A 33 -10.96 -33.22 -26.73
CA GLU A 33 -10.99 -34.66 -26.56
C GLU A 33 -11.85 -34.91 -25.34
N ARG A 34 -13.06 -35.42 -25.59
CA ARG A 34 -13.89 -35.99 -24.55
C ARG A 34 -13.16 -37.24 -24.10
N THR A 35 -12.68 -37.26 -22.86
CA THR A 35 -12.20 -38.48 -22.22
C THR A 35 -13.40 -39.39 -21.98
N GLU A 36 -13.75 -40.17 -22.99
CA GLU A 36 -14.53 -41.38 -22.81
C GLU A 36 -13.59 -42.51 -22.37
N ALA A 37 -14.12 -43.48 -21.63
CA ALA A 37 -13.33 -44.62 -21.16
C ALA A 37 -12.96 -45.49 -22.38
N SER A 38 -11.78 -45.26 -22.95
CA SER A 38 -11.21 -46.09 -24.01
C SER A 38 -10.31 -47.17 -23.42
N ALA A 39 -10.41 -48.40 -23.93
CA ALA A 39 -9.50 -49.50 -23.56
C ALA A 39 -8.06 -49.29 -24.07
N GLN A 40 -7.82 -48.30 -24.94
CA GLN A 40 -6.48 -47.91 -25.35
C GLN A 40 -5.88 -46.96 -24.32
N ILE A 41 -4.82 -47.44 -23.68
CA ILE A 41 -4.01 -46.74 -22.70
C ILE A 41 -3.32 -45.56 -23.41
N SER A 42 -3.48 -44.35 -22.90
CA SER A 42 -2.83 -43.16 -23.44
C SER A 42 -1.30 -43.29 -23.31
N GLU A 43 -0.54 -42.85 -24.31
CA GLU A 43 0.94 -42.85 -24.30
C GLU A 43 1.54 -41.97 -23.16
N PHE A 44 0.72 -41.15 -22.51
CA PHE A 44 1.08 -40.35 -21.34
C PHE A 44 0.71 -41.00 -20.01
N ASP A 45 0.10 -42.19 -20.03
CA ASP A 45 -0.23 -42.93 -18.82
C ASP A 45 1.01 -43.67 -18.33
N VAL A 46 1.78 -42.99 -17.48
CA VAL A 46 2.96 -43.56 -16.80
C VAL A 46 2.48 -44.43 -15.64
N GLY A 47 1.68 -45.45 -15.95
CA GLY A 47 1.13 -46.43 -15.02
C GLY A 47 1.59 -47.82 -15.44
N GLY A 48 2.31 -48.51 -14.56
CA GLY A 48 2.59 -49.94 -14.72
C GLY A 48 1.28 -50.76 -14.68
N GLU A 49 1.38 -52.04 -15.02
CA GLU A 49 0.29 -53.01 -15.23
C GLU A 49 -0.71 -53.22 -14.05
N GLY A 50 -0.63 -52.42 -12.98
CA GLY A 50 -1.58 -52.37 -11.87
C GLY A 50 -2.01 -50.93 -11.55
N ALA A 51 -3.31 -50.67 -11.61
CA ALA A 51 -3.95 -49.35 -11.46
C ALA A 51 -3.78 -48.66 -10.07
N SER A 52 -2.83 -49.06 -9.23
CA SER A 52 -2.60 -48.51 -7.89
C SER A 52 -1.19 -47.96 -7.63
N GLU A 53 -0.19 -48.28 -8.45
CA GLU A 53 1.18 -47.76 -8.24
C GLU A 53 1.39 -46.46 -9.03
N LYS A 54 1.11 -45.33 -8.37
CA LYS A 54 1.47 -44.01 -8.89
C LYS A 54 2.98 -43.81 -8.72
N VAL A 55 3.70 -43.66 -9.83
CA VAL A 55 5.15 -43.36 -9.81
C VAL A 55 5.39 -42.10 -8.98
N GLN A 56 6.19 -42.23 -7.92
CA GLN A 56 6.51 -41.09 -7.07
C GLN A 56 7.62 -40.26 -7.71
N LEU A 57 7.54 -38.93 -7.61
CA LEU A 57 8.59 -38.03 -8.11
C LEU A 57 9.97 -38.32 -7.50
N SER A 58 10.02 -38.93 -6.31
CA SER A 58 11.22 -39.43 -5.64
C SER A 58 11.93 -40.54 -6.40
N GLU A 59 11.19 -41.44 -7.05
CA GLU A 59 11.74 -42.57 -7.83
C GLU A 59 12.36 -42.07 -9.14
N LEU A 60 11.75 -41.08 -9.77
CA LEU A 60 12.28 -40.42 -10.97
C LEU A 60 13.55 -39.59 -10.70
N LEU A 61 13.78 -39.19 -9.44
CA LEU A 61 14.94 -38.40 -9.03
C LEU A 61 16.22 -39.23 -8.82
N GLN A 62 16.11 -40.55 -8.60
CA GLN A 62 17.27 -41.39 -8.32
C GLN A 62 18.22 -41.54 -9.53
N PRO A 63 17.73 -41.88 -10.75
CA PRO A 63 18.60 -42.05 -11.92
C PRO A 63 19.22 -40.72 -12.39
N VAL A 64 18.49 -39.61 -12.21
CA VAL A 64 18.90 -38.26 -12.63
C VAL A 64 20.06 -37.71 -11.78
N SER A 65 20.24 -38.22 -10.56
CA SER A 65 21.32 -37.80 -9.65
C SER A 65 22.72 -38.17 -10.13
N ALA A 66 22.85 -39.19 -10.99
CA ALA A 66 24.12 -39.66 -11.53
C ALA A 66 24.68 -38.77 -12.65
N VAL A 67 23.84 -37.93 -13.28
CA VAL A 67 24.22 -37.12 -14.44
C VAL A 67 24.42 -35.65 -14.04
N PRO A 68 25.64 -35.10 -14.07
CA PRO A 68 25.92 -33.73 -13.62
C PRO A 68 25.21 -32.65 -14.46
N ALA A 69 24.90 -32.93 -15.72
CA ALA A 69 24.16 -32.04 -16.61
C ALA A 69 22.69 -31.83 -16.19
N LEU A 70 22.09 -32.74 -15.40
CA LEU A 70 20.67 -32.70 -15.02
C LEU A 70 20.41 -32.12 -13.62
N ARG A 71 21.46 -31.65 -12.93
CA ARG A 71 21.38 -30.92 -11.65
C ARG A 71 20.38 -29.74 -11.62
N PRO A 72 20.23 -28.89 -12.67
CA PRO A 72 19.24 -27.81 -12.64
C PRO A 72 17.80 -28.34 -12.63
N VAL A 73 17.51 -29.40 -13.39
CA VAL A 73 16.21 -30.08 -13.41
C VAL A 73 15.90 -30.68 -12.04
N GLN A 74 16.90 -31.30 -11.40
CA GLN A 74 16.77 -31.82 -10.04
C GLN A 74 16.39 -30.74 -9.02
N LYS A 75 17.00 -29.54 -9.12
CA LYS A 75 16.67 -28.40 -8.25
C LYS A 75 15.24 -27.89 -8.49
N GLN A 76 14.78 -27.84 -9.74
CA GLN A 76 13.41 -27.45 -10.07
C GLN A 76 12.39 -28.48 -9.58
N LEU A 77 12.69 -29.77 -9.70
CA LEU A 77 11.81 -30.85 -9.26
C LEU A 77 11.68 -30.91 -7.73
N LYS A 78 12.79 -30.69 -7.00
CA LYS A 78 12.75 -30.53 -5.53
C LYS A 78 11.91 -29.32 -5.10
N LYS A 79 11.98 -28.20 -5.83
CA LYS A 79 11.11 -27.03 -5.58
C LYS A 79 9.63 -27.31 -5.90
N ALA A 80 9.36 -28.17 -6.88
CA ALA A 80 8.01 -28.58 -7.23
C ALA A 80 7.40 -29.51 -6.16
N GLN A 81 8.18 -30.47 -5.63
CA GLN A 81 7.75 -31.34 -4.52
C GLN A 81 7.38 -30.58 -3.25
N GLN A 82 8.03 -29.44 -2.98
CA GLN A 82 7.73 -28.59 -1.82
C GLN A 82 6.42 -27.80 -1.98
N LYS A 83 5.91 -27.65 -3.20
CA LYS A 83 4.64 -26.97 -3.45
C LYS A 83 3.51 -27.97 -3.27
N LYS A 84 2.44 -27.53 -2.59
CA LYS A 84 1.22 -28.31 -2.50
C LYS A 84 0.69 -28.56 -3.93
N PRO A 85 0.17 -29.76 -4.22
CA PRO A 85 -0.47 -30.03 -5.50
C PRO A 85 -1.59 -29.02 -5.72
N THR A 86 -1.71 -28.54 -6.96
CA THR A 86 -2.82 -27.67 -7.35
C THR A 86 -4.12 -28.43 -7.16
N GLU A 87 -5.06 -27.78 -6.49
CA GLU A 87 -6.40 -28.32 -6.30
C GLU A 87 -7.09 -28.51 -7.64
N ILE A 88 -8.02 -29.47 -7.68
CA ILE A 88 -8.83 -29.72 -8.86
C ILE A 88 -9.63 -28.44 -9.14
N PRO A 89 -9.64 -27.93 -10.38
CA PRO A 89 -10.41 -26.74 -10.69
C PRO A 89 -11.88 -26.97 -10.37
N LEU A 90 -12.47 -26.02 -9.64
CA LEU A 90 -13.89 -26.00 -9.28
C LEU A 90 -14.78 -25.94 -10.53
N SER A 91 -16.06 -26.23 -10.37
CA SER A 91 -17.05 -26.04 -11.45
C SER A 91 -17.07 -24.57 -11.90
N LYS A 92 -17.43 -24.31 -13.15
CA LYS A 92 -17.50 -22.94 -13.70
C LYS A 92 -18.36 -22.02 -12.82
N GLU A 93 -19.53 -22.51 -12.41
CA GLU A 93 -20.46 -21.74 -11.57
C GLU A 93 -19.85 -21.37 -10.20
N GLU A 94 -19.11 -22.30 -9.60
CA GLU A 94 -18.41 -22.09 -8.32
C GLU A 94 -17.26 -21.09 -8.50
N THR A 95 -16.48 -21.20 -9.56
CA THR A 95 -15.39 -20.25 -9.86
C THR A 95 -15.94 -18.84 -10.08
N GLU A 96 -17.03 -18.70 -10.83
CA GLU A 96 -17.68 -17.41 -11.09
C GLU A 96 -18.27 -16.83 -9.80
N ARG A 97 -18.78 -17.67 -8.90
CA ARG A 97 -19.22 -17.23 -7.57
C ARG A 97 -18.06 -16.69 -6.75
N VAL A 98 -16.95 -17.42 -6.67
CA VAL A 98 -15.74 -16.99 -5.93
C VAL A 98 -15.20 -15.67 -6.49
N ILE A 99 -15.15 -15.53 -7.82
CA ILE A 99 -14.69 -14.29 -8.47
C ILE A 99 -15.61 -13.12 -8.13
N ARG A 100 -16.94 -13.33 -8.14
CA ARG A 100 -17.91 -12.30 -7.77
C ARG A 100 -17.77 -11.89 -6.30
N GLU A 101 -17.58 -12.84 -5.40
CA GLU A 101 -17.38 -12.55 -3.97
C GLU A 101 -16.10 -11.73 -3.76
N ALA A 102 -14.99 -12.09 -4.42
CA ALA A 102 -13.74 -11.33 -4.37
C ALA A 102 -13.85 -9.93 -5.00
N ALA A 103 -14.59 -9.79 -6.11
CA ALA A 103 -14.86 -8.49 -6.70
C ALA A 103 -15.73 -7.61 -5.78
N TYR A 104 -16.73 -8.22 -5.14
CA TYR A 104 -17.60 -7.52 -4.19
C TYR A 104 -16.80 -6.96 -3.01
N THR A 105 -15.92 -7.74 -2.40
CA THR A 105 -15.10 -7.25 -1.27
C THR A 105 -14.21 -6.07 -1.68
N GLN A 106 -13.56 -6.16 -2.84
CA GLN A 106 -12.72 -5.07 -3.36
C GLN A 106 -13.53 -3.80 -3.65
N THR A 107 -14.70 -3.95 -4.28
CA THR A 107 -15.59 -2.80 -4.57
C THR A 107 -16.16 -2.19 -3.29
N ALA A 108 -16.54 -3.01 -2.31
CA ALA A 108 -17.00 -2.54 -1.00
C ALA A 108 -15.89 -1.75 -0.28
N GLU A 109 -14.65 -2.23 -0.29
CA GLU A 109 -13.50 -1.50 0.26
C GLU A 109 -13.26 -0.15 -0.45
N ALA A 110 -13.42 -0.11 -1.77
CA ALA A 110 -13.32 1.14 -2.52
C ALA A 110 -14.44 2.12 -2.17
N LEU A 111 -15.67 1.65 -1.99
CA LEU A 111 -16.82 2.46 -1.56
C LEU A 111 -16.68 2.95 -0.12
N ASN A 112 -16.10 2.13 0.78
CA ASN A 112 -15.85 2.52 2.17
C ASN A 112 -14.95 3.77 2.28
N LYS A 113 -14.12 4.06 1.26
CA LYS A 113 -13.32 5.31 1.22
C LYS A 113 -14.20 6.56 1.15
N TRP A 114 -15.41 6.45 0.62
CA TRP A 114 -16.38 7.55 0.48
C TRP A 114 -17.27 7.74 1.71
N ASP A 115 -17.34 6.77 2.63
CA ASP A 115 -18.08 6.86 3.89
C ASP A 115 -17.85 8.16 4.67
N PRO A 116 -16.61 8.64 4.89
CA PRO A 116 -16.40 9.89 5.62
C PRO A 116 -17.02 11.09 4.92
N VAL A 117 -16.90 11.19 3.59
CA VAL A 117 -17.49 12.28 2.80
C VAL A 117 -19.02 12.22 2.86
N VAL A 118 -19.59 11.02 2.72
CA VAL A 118 -21.05 10.82 2.82
C VAL A 118 -21.55 11.17 4.23
N LYS A 119 -20.86 10.74 5.29
CA LYS A 119 -21.22 11.06 6.68
C LYS A 119 -21.09 12.54 6.97
N GLN A 120 -20.04 13.20 6.46
CA GLN A 120 -19.87 14.65 6.57
C GLN A 120 -21.02 15.38 5.89
N ASN A 121 -21.37 15.00 4.66
CA ASN A 121 -22.48 15.62 3.92
C ASN A 121 -23.83 15.38 4.61
N ARG A 122 -24.05 14.21 5.20
CA ARG A 122 -25.27 13.91 6.00
C ARG A 122 -25.36 14.69 7.32
N ARG A 123 -24.21 15.04 7.90
CA ARG A 123 -24.13 15.82 9.15
C ARG A 123 -24.18 17.32 8.92
N ALA A 124 -23.89 17.79 7.70
CA ALA A 124 -23.94 19.20 7.36
C ALA A 124 -25.39 19.71 7.47
N GLU A 125 -25.58 20.82 8.17
CA GLU A 125 -26.90 21.46 8.34
C GLU A 125 -27.45 21.98 7.01
N GLN A 126 -26.55 22.47 6.15
CA GLN A 126 -26.88 22.95 4.82
C GLN A 126 -25.82 22.46 3.82
N LEU A 127 -26.28 21.92 2.69
CA LEU A 127 -25.46 21.62 1.52
C LEU A 127 -25.78 22.65 0.44
N ILE A 128 -24.76 23.37 -0.01
CA ILE A 128 -24.88 24.35 -1.09
C ILE A 128 -24.35 23.69 -2.37
N PHE A 129 -25.20 23.57 -3.37
CA PHE A 129 -24.85 23.03 -4.68
C PHE A 129 -24.73 24.18 -5.70
N PRO A 130 -23.75 24.15 -6.62
CA PRO A 130 -22.77 23.08 -6.85
C PRO A 130 -21.74 22.97 -5.72
N LEU A 131 -21.33 21.73 -5.38
CA LEU A 131 -20.25 21.51 -4.43
C LEU A 131 -18.99 22.19 -4.97
N GLN A 132 -18.31 22.99 -4.14
CA GLN A 132 -17.03 23.58 -4.49
C GLN A 132 -16.04 22.46 -4.81
N GLN A 133 -15.73 22.30 -6.09
CA GLN A 133 -14.61 21.50 -6.53
C GLN A 133 -13.33 22.27 -6.18
N GLU A 134 -12.22 21.55 -5.97
CA GLU A 134 -10.89 22.17 -5.88
C GLU A 134 -10.62 22.91 -7.20
N SER A 135 -10.99 24.18 -7.25
CA SER A 135 -10.68 25.04 -8.38
C SER A 135 -9.19 25.29 -8.32
N VAL A 136 -8.47 24.80 -9.33
CA VAL A 136 -7.09 25.21 -9.62
C VAL A 136 -7.03 26.73 -9.47
N SER A 137 -6.31 27.18 -8.45
CA SER A 137 -6.26 28.58 -8.07
C SER A 137 -5.71 29.40 -9.24
N ILE A 138 -6.49 30.34 -9.74
CA ILE A 138 -5.99 31.35 -10.66
C ILE A 138 -5.05 32.24 -9.87
N VAL A 139 -3.77 32.20 -10.22
CA VAL A 139 -2.71 33.01 -9.63
C VAL A 139 -3.05 34.49 -9.83
N PRO A 140 -2.98 35.35 -8.79
CA PRO A 140 -3.21 36.78 -8.93
C PRO A 140 -2.34 37.39 -10.03
N ILE A 141 -2.90 38.31 -10.82
CA ILE A 141 -2.20 38.96 -11.94
C ILE A 141 -0.90 39.63 -11.48
N GLU A 142 -0.86 40.13 -10.25
CA GLU A 142 0.34 40.71 -9.63
C GLU A 142 1.50 39.70 -9.55
N GLU A 143 1.22 38.45 -9.16
CA GLU A 143 2.20 37.38 -9.13
C GLU A 143 2.64 37.00 -10.55
N VAL A 144 1.72 36.95 -11.50
CA VAL A 144 2.03 36.67 -12.92
C VAL A 144 2.88 37.78 -13.55
N MET A 145 2.58 39.05 -13.29
CA MET A 145 3.31 40.21 -13.80
C MET A 145 4.70 40.35 -13.17
N SER A 146 4.83 40.01 -11.89
CA SER A 146 6.12 40.05 -11.19
C SER A 146 7.16 39.11 -11.83
N GLY A 147 6.71 37.97 -12.36
CA GLY A 147 7.54 36.95 -13.02
C GLY A 147 7.71 37.13 -14.53
N TRP A 148 7.12 38.16 -15.13
CA TRP A 148 7.17 38.36 -16.58
C TRP A 148 8.50 38.95 -17.06
N GLN A 149 9.01 38.44 -18.19
CA GLN A 149 10.27 38.85 -18.82
C GLN A 149 10.13 38.88 -20.35
N ALA A 150 10.82 39.81 -21.00
CA ALA A 150 10.90 39.93 -22.46
C ALA A 150 11.69 38.77 -23.08
N ARG A 151 11.04 37.97 -23.94
CA ARG A 151 11.64 36.77 -24.54
C ARG A 151 12.05 36.98 -26.00
N THR A 152 11.33 37.81 -26.74
CA THR A 152 11.61 38.02 -28.17
C THR A 152 12.62 39.17 -28.38
N PRO A 153 13.41 39.17 -29.47
CA PRO A 153 14.40 40.22 -29.71
C PRO A 153 13.75 41.61 -29.83
N LEU A 154 12.58 41.69 -30.44
CA LEU A 154 11.80 42.92 -30.53
C LEU A 154 11.32 43.41 -29.16
N GLU A 155 10.83 42.53 -28.29
CA GLU A 155 10.46 42.90 -26.91
C GLU A 155 11.67 43.42 -26.12
N GLN A 156 12.85 42.80 -26.31
CA GLN A 156 14.09 43.23 -25.65
C GLN A 156 14.53 44.61 -26.14
N GLU A 157 14.43 44.88 -27.44
CA GLU A 157 14.74 46.19 -28.02
C GLU A 157 13.80 47.27 -27.49
N ILE A 158 12.48 47.03 -27.50
CA ILE A 158 11.47 47.96 -26.96
C ILE A 158 11.74 48.23 -25.47
N PHE A 159 12.01 47.18 -24.70
CA PHE A 159 12.32 47.32 -23.27
C PHE A 159 13.63 48.09 -23.03
N SER A 160 14.63 47.88 -23.88
CA SER A 160 15.89 48.64 -23.83
C SER A 160 15.67 50.12 -24.11
N LEU A 161 14.75 50.47 -25.03
CA LEU A 161 14.40 51.85 -25.34
C LEU A 161 13.64 52.51 -24.19
N LEU A 162 12.69 51.79 -23.57
CA LEU A 162 11.94 52.28 -22.41
C LEU A 162 12.86 52.53 -21.20
N HIS A 163 13.84 51.66 -20.96
CA HIS A 163 14.85 51.87 -19.93
C HIS A 163 15.78 53.06 -20.21
N LYS A 164 16.21 53.24 -21.47
CA LYS A 164 17.01 54.40 -21.88
C LYS A 164 16.24 55.71 -21.69
N ALA A 165 14.93 55.70 -21.89
CA ALA A 165 14.04 56.83 -21.63
C ALA A 165 13.72 57.04 -20.13
N GLN A 166 14.32 56.26 -19.22
CA GLN A 166 14.12 56.31 -17.76
C GLN A 166 12.65 56.22 -17.33
N GLN A 167 11.82 55.54 -18.11
CA GLN A 167 10.43 55.28 -17.74
C GLN A 167 10.40 54.25 -16.59
N PRO A 168 9.64 54.49 -15.50
CA PRO A 168 9.61 53.57 -14.36
C PRO A 168 8.81 52.32 -14.72
N VAL A 169 9.52 51.21 -14.90
CA VAL A 169 8.91 49.92 -15.28
C VAL A 169 8.54 49.09 -14.04
N LYS A 170 9.21 49.30 -12.89
CA LYS A 170 9.06 48.48 -11.67
C LYS A 170 9.19 49.29 -10.38
N ASP A 171 8.52 50.43 -10.29
CA ASP A 171 8.53 51.17 -9.02
C ASP A 171 7.61 50.50 -7.98
N PRO A 172 8.08 50.26 -6.75
CA PRO A 172 7.19 49.89 -5.66
C PRO A 172 6.29 51.08 -5.32
N LEU A 173 5.01 50.81 -5.02
CA LEU A 173 3.93 51.80 -4.84
C LEU A 173 4.20 52.95 -3.82
N LEU A 174 5.28 52.90 -3.03
CA LEU A 174 5.58 53.89 -1.99
C LEU A 174 7.07 54.26 -1.95
N THR A 175 7.33 55.57 -1.89
CA THR A 175 8.66 56.19 -1.91
C THR A 175 9.43 56.01 -0.59
N PRO A 176 10.77 56.11 -0.60
CA PRO A 176 11.60 55.94 0.61
C PRO A 176 11.29 56.97 1.71
N GLN A 177 10.88 58.19 1.35
CA GLN A 177 10.44 59.21 2.33
C GLN A 177 9.13 58.81 3.01
N GLU A 178 8.15 58.31 2.25
CA GLU A 178 6.88 57.83 2.81
C GLU A 178 7.07 56.62 3.74
N LYS A 179 8.04 55.75 3.43
CA LYS A 179 8.47 54.63 4.30
C LYS A 179 9.16 55.09 5.59
N VAL A 180 9.84 56.24 5.57
CA VAL A 180 10.47 56.84 6.75
C VAL A 180 9.43 57.53 7.63
N SER A 181 8.44 58.19 7.03
CA SER A 181 7.28 58.78 7.72
C SER A 181 6.40 57.73 8.41
N LEU A 182 6.21 56.56 7.79
CA LEU A 182 5.54 55.40 8.40
C LEU A 182 6.34 54.72 9.52
N LYS A 183 7.65 55.01 9.65
CA LYS A 183 8.54 54.36 10.63
C LYS A 183 8.76 55.16 11.92
N ALA A 184 8.34 56.42 11.98
CA ALA A 184 8.64 57.33 13.09
C ALA A 184 7.64 57.27 14.27
N MET A 185 6.71 56.31 14.28
CA MET A 185 5.73 55.98 15.34
C MET A 185 4.59 56.98 15.52
N SER A 186 3.40 56.61 15.03
CA SER A 186 2.14 57.22 15.44
C SER A 186 1.73 56.76 16.86
N LEU A 187 0.91 57.54 17.57
CA LEU A 187 0.33 57.12 18.86
C LEU A 187 -0.44 55.80 18.76
N GLU A 188 -0.94 55.49 17.58
CA GLU A 188 -1.68 54.27 17.28
C GLU A 188 -0.76 53.07 17.16
N GLU A 189 0.38 53.21 16.47
CA GLU A 189 1.39 52.15 16.38
C GLU A 189 2.03 51.83 17.74
N ALA A 190 2.27 52.85 18.57
CA ALA A 190 2.74 52.65 19.94
C ALA A 190 1.71 51.90 20.81
N LYS A 191 0.41 52.20 20.65
CA LYS A 191 -0.68 51.46 21.30
C LYS A 191 -0.77 50.03 20.79
N LEU A 192 -0.68 49.81 19.47
CA LEU A 192 -0.70 48.48 18.87
C LEU A 192 0.46 47.62 19.36
N ARG A 193 1.69 48.14 19.36
CA ARG A 193 2.87 47.48 19.93
C ARG A 193 2.69 47.13 21.40
N ARG A 194 2.10 48.02 22.19
CA ARG A 194 1.80 47.75 23.61
C ARG A 194 0.76 46.64 23.77
N MET A 195 -0.28 46.63 22.95
CA MET A 195 -1.31 45.59 22.93
C MET A 195 -0.74 44.24 22.48
N GLU A 196 0.12 44.23 21.46
CA GLU A 196 0.85 43.06 21.00
C GLU A 196 1.77 42.49 22.09
N LEU A 197 2.52 43.36 22.78
CA LEU A 197 3.36 42.94 23.90
C LEU A 197 2.54 42.39 25.07
N GLN A 198 1.39 42.98 25.38
CA GLN A 198 0.48 42.46 26.40
C GLN A 198 -0.10 41.10 26.01
N ARG A 199 -0.53 40.93 24.76
CA ARG A 199 -1.00 39.65 24.22
C ARG A 199 0.10 38.59 24.27
N ALA A 200 1.34 38.93 23.87
CA ALA A 200 2.48 38.02 23.91
C ALA A 200 2.80 37.57 25.33
N ARG A 201 2.81 38.50 26.30
CA ARG A 201 3.03 38.17 27.73
C ARG A 201 1.93 37.26 28.29
N ALA A 202 0.66 37.53 27.95
CA ALA A 202 -0.45 36.69 28.37
C ALA A 202 -0.35 35.27 27.79
N LEU A 203 -0.02 35.15 26.50
CA LEU A 203 0.20 33.87 25.84
C LEU A 203 1.35 33.09 26.50
N GLN A 204 2.50 33.72 26.71
CA GLN A 204 3.64 33.11 27.40
C GLN A 204 3.24 32.61 28.80
N SER A 205 2.52 33.42 29.58
CA SER A 205 2.03 33.03 30.90
C SER A 205 1.12 31.80 30.86
N TYR A 206 0.20 31.72 29.90
CA TYR A 206 -0.66 30.54 29.73
C TYR A 206 0.13 29.29 29.33
N TYR A 207 1.11 29.44 28.44
CA TYR A 207 2.00 28.33 28.06
C TYR A 207 2.79 27.83 29.27
N GLU A 208 3.36 28.73 30.08
CA GLU A 208 4.06 28.35 31.30
C GLU A 208 3.13 27.65 32.31
N ALA A 209 1.93 28.18 32.53
CA ALA A 209 0.95 27.59 33.43
C ALA A 209 0.54 26.18 32.98
N LYS A 210 0.31 26.01 31.67
CA LYS A 210 0.03 24.71 31.04
C LYS A 210 1.21 23.74 31.21
N ALA A 211 2.43 24.19 30.93
CA ALA A 211 3.63 23.37 31.10
C ALA A 211 3.84 22.95 32.56
N ARG A 212 3.66 23.86 33.53
CA ARG A 212 3.70 23.54 34.98
C ARG A 212 2.62 22.51 35.35
N ARG A 213 1.40 22.63 34.82
CA ARG A 213 0.31 21.68 35.04
C ARG A 213 0.63 20.32 34.44
N GLU A 214 1.12 20.27 33.22
CA GLU A 214 1.54 19.03 32.56
C GLU A 214 2.69 18.35 33.31
N GLY A 215 3.69 19.11 33.79
CA GLY A 215 4.76 18.59 34.65
C GLY A 215 4.23 17.96 35.93
N LYS A 216 3.28 18.63 36.62
CA LYS A 216 2.60 18.08 37.81
C LYS A 216 1.81 16.81 37.48
N ILE A 217 1.07 16.79 36.37
CA ILE A 217 0.30 15.61 35.92
C ILE A 217 1.24 14.44 35.65
N LYS A 218 2.32 14.66 34.88
CA LYS A 218 3.31 13.64 34.53
C LYS A 218 4.03 13.12 35.77
N SER A 219 4.46 13.99 36.68
CA SER A 219 5.06 13.59 37.98
C SER A 219 4.09 12.78 38.85
N LYS A 220 2.85 13.25 39.02
CA LYS A 220 1.83 12.50 39.79
C LYS A 220 1.52 11.14 39.17
N LYS A 221 1.40 11.08 37.84
CA LYS A 221 1.18 9.83 37.09
C LYS A 221 2.37 8.89 37.23
N PHE A 222 3.59 9.40 37.10
CA PHE A 222 4.83 8.64 37.29
C PHE A 222 4.89 8.03 38.70
N HIS A 223 4.71 8.82 39.76
CA HIS A 223 4.72 8.30 41.13
C HIS A 223 3.54 7.34 41.41
N LYS A 224 2.38 7.52 40.76
CA LYS A 224 1.26 6.57 40.85
C LYS A 224 1.63 5.22 40.20
N ILE A 225 2.22 5.23 39.01
CA ILE A 225 2.67 4.02 38.31
C ILE A 225 3.82 3.36 39.09
N LEU A 226 4.80 4.14 39.56
CA LEU A 226 5.95 3.64 40.31
C LEU A 226 5.53 2.98 41.63
N ARG A 227 4.59 3.58 42.38
CA ARG A 227 4.01 2.93 43.58
C ARG A 227 3.27 1.64 43.22
N LYS A 228 2.43 1.64 42.18
CA LYS A 228 1.74 0.43 41.71
C LYS A 228 2.71 -0.67 41.26
N GLY A 229 3.82 -0.29 40.63
CA GLY A 229 4.88 -1.20 40.22
C GLY A 229 5.60 -1.82 41.42
N LYS A 230 5.96 -1.01 42.42
CA LYS A 230 6.55 -1.50 43.69
C LYS A 230 5.61 -2.47 44.40
N SER A 231 4.33 -2.12 44.58
CA SER A 231 3.35 -3.00 45.21
C SER A 231 3.17 -4.32 44.45
N ARG A 232 3.18 -4.31 43.11
CA ARG A 232 3.14 -5.53 42.29
C ARG A 232 4.37 -6.41 42.47
N LYS A 233 5.57 -5.81 42.56
CA LYS A 233 6.81 -6.57 42.81
C LYS A 233 6.77 -7.23 44.19
N VAL A 234 6.36 -6.50 45.23
CA VAL A 234 6.20 -7.05 46.58
C VAL A 234 5.22 -8.23 46.59
N LEU A 235 4.09 -8.13 45.88
CA LEU A 235 3.14 -9.24 45.73
C LEU A 235 3.75 -10.45 45.01
N GLN A 236 4.52 -10.22 43.95
CA GLN A 236 5.21 -11.30 43.23
C GLN A 236 6.30 -11.96 44.08
N GLU A 237 7.10 -11.18 44.79
CA GLU A 237 8.11 -11.66 45.74
C GLU A 237 7.44 -12.52 46.82
N PHE A 238 6.33 -12.04 47.39
CA PHE A 238 5.52 -12.80 48.35
C PHE A 238 4.97 -14.12 47.75
N GLU A 239 4.42 -14.11 46.53
CA GLU A 239 3.95 -15.32 45.84
C GLU A 239 5.08 -16.33 45.57
N THR A 240 6.28 -15.85 45.23
CA THR A 240 7.45 -16.72 45.04
C THR A 240 7.94 -17.30 46.36
N LEU A 241 7.99 -16.51 47.43
CA LEU A 241 8.37 -16.98 48.76
C LEU A 241 7.37 -17.99 49.30
N ARG A 242 6.07 -17.76 49.12
CA ARG A 242 5.01 -18.72 49.49
C ARG A 242 5.19 -20.09 48.83
N LYS A 243 5.73 -20.15 47.60
CA LYS A 243 5.97 -21.40 46.87
C LYS A 243 7.29 -22.09 47.26
N CYS A 244 8.34 -21.31 47.51
CA CYS A 244 9.66 -21.86 47.83
C CYS A 244 9.84 -22.13 49.33
N ASN A 245 9.37 -21.25 50.22
CA ASN A 245 9.56 -21.29 51.67
C ASN A 245 8.35 -20.66 52.44
N PRO A 246 7.40 -21.47 52.96
CA PRO A 246 6.17 -20.95 53.55
C PRO A 246 6.37 -20.18 54.87
N GLU A 247 7.38 -20.53 55.68
CA GLU A 247 7.67 -19.86 56.97
C GLU A 247 8.16 -18.42 56.79
N ALA A 248 9.09 -18.21 55.84
CA ALA A 248 9.61 -16.87 55.51
C ALA A 248 8.51 -15.94 54.92
N ALA A 249 7.48 -16.51 54.31
CA ALA A 249 6.33 -15.74 53.81
C ALA A 249 5.44 -15.22 54.96
N LEU A 250 5.27 -16.00 56.04
CA LEU A 250 4.50 -15.57 57.22
C LEU A 250 5.18 -14.38 57.92
N GLU A 251 6.50 -14.41 58.09
CA GLU A 251 7.24 -13.26 58.64
C GLU A 251 7.14 -12.00 57.78
N GLN A 252 7.07 -12.13 56.45
CA GLN A 252 6.87 -10.99 55.57
C GLN A 252 5.46 -10.41 55.66
N LEU A 253 4.44 -11.25 55.89
CA LEU A 253 3.08 -10.77 56.17
C LEU A 253 3.02 -10.01 57.49
N GLU A 254 3.60 -10.53 58.56
CA GLU A 254 3.65 -9.86 59.86
C GLU A 254 4.35 -8.50 59.80
N LYS A 255 5.37 -8.36 58.92
CA LYS A 255 6.07 -7.08 58.66
C LYS A 255 5.25 -6.10 57.83
N ILE A 256 4.29 -6.57 57.02
CA ILE A 256 3.39 -5.72 56.21
C ILE A 256 2.15 -5.30 57.01
N GLU A 257 1.70 -6.14 57.95
CA GLU A 257 0.53 -5.87 58.81
C GLU A 257 0.84 -4.92 59.99
N ARG A 258 2.10 -4.81 60.41
CA ARG A 258 2.58 -3.78 61.35
C ARG A 258 2.78 -2.42 60.67
#